data_AF-A0A7C7EY07-F1
#
_entry.id   AF-A0A7C7EY07-F1
#
_cell.length_a   1.000
_cell.length_b   1.000
_cell.length_c   1.000
_cell.angle_alpha   90.00
_cell.angle_beta   90.00
_cell.angle_gamma   90.00
#
_symmetry.space_group_name_H-M   'P 1'
#
loop_
_entity.id
_entity.type
_entity.pdbx_description
1 polymer ?
#
loop_
_entity_poly.entity_id
_entity_poly.type
_entity_poly.pdbx_seq_one_letter_code
_entity_poly.pdbx_strand_id
1 'polypeptide(L)'
;MKFRYLALLLIALLLVSACDRFEHNFTETEVEDIRALVFAPLQDALAGGAASLDQAMSHFSEYYVHNGIYKSDREAWLSGIFAQDPGAQSKITVLSLEQTSASSADVNWRLLITGSSKEVLADSTFTGDTLKKEEDRWLIRGNQCACIVPNPEQVAVLEYFTFLGCPNCPPVEAKLHELQLRYPGLLIYVEHHTTGPLMVSGDPTYSYYCPGAVPVTIFGGEVVQPGSNADALAAYDPLVQQLISVDSPMLYSDLSYSQDQQTFSGSVKLTPQLDGFDQSELYLNVVLIEKTSRFQNTQGANLHNVVRGKSIIDISSSDLSQNINFSVTCADAELPEDLSLVIFAQRRPTPYANNATILSGTEIELNVAR
;
A
#
# COMPACT_ATOMS: atom_id res chain seq x y z
N MET A 1 6.43 63.22 14.53
CA MET A 1 7.09 62.43 15.61
C MET A 1 6.15 61.45 16.33
N LYS A 2 4.83 61.65 16.37
CA LYS A 2 3.88 60.77 17.11
C LYS A 2 3.75 59.32 16.58
N PHE A 3 4.00 59.07 15.29
CA PHE A 3 3.89 57.71 14.72
C PHE A 3 5.15 56.85 14.84
N ARG A 4 6.32 57.44 15.15
CA ARG A 4 7.57 56.68 15.27
C ARG A 4 7.60 55.79 16.52
N TYR A 5 7.04 56.30 17.62
CA TYR A 5 6.90 55.53 18.86
C TYR A 5 5.87 54.41 18.73
N LEU A 6 4.80 54.63 17.97
CA LEU A 6 3.79 53.59 17.70
C LEU A 6 4.36 52.46 16.82
N ALA A 7 5.16 52.81 15.80
CA ALA A 7 5.83 51.82 14.95
C ALA A 7 6.87 50.99 15.74
N LEU A 8 7.65 51.63 16.61
CA LEU A 8 8.60 50.94 17.49
C LEU A 8 7.90 50.01 18.48
N LEU A 9 6.74 50.40 19.02
CA LEU A 9 5.95 49.57 19.91
C LEU A 9 5.35 48.35 19.19
N LEU A 10 4.85 48.54 17.96
CA LEU A 10 4.33 47.47 17.11
C LEU A 10 5.42 46.45 16.72
N ILE A 11 6.62 46.93 16.39
CA ILE A 11 7.77 46.06 16.08
C ILE A 11 8.21 45.30 17.33
N ALA A 12 8.23 45.94 18.50
CA ALA A 12 8.53 45.24 19.76
C ALA A 12 7.48 44.18 20.10
N LEU A 13 6.18 44.47 19.90
CA LEU A 13 5.10 43.49 20.08
C LEU A 13 5.20 42.31 19.10
N LEU A 14 5.58 42.55 17.85
CA LEU A 14 5.82 41.51 16.84
C LEU A 14 7.06 40.65 17.15
N LEU A 15 8.09 41.22 17.78
CA LEU A 15 9.30 40.48 18.17
C LEU A 15 9.09 39.60 19.41
N VAL A 16 8.20 40.00 20.33
CA VAL A 16 7.85 39.15 21.49
C VAL A 16 6.91 38.02 21.09
N SER A 17 6.02 38.22 20.11
CA SER A 17 5.17 37.14 19.57
C SER A 17 5.87 36.24 18.54
N ALA A 18 7.03 36.65 18.01
CA ALA A 18 7.84 35.81 17.11
C ALA A 18 8.75 34.82 17.86
N CYS A 19 9.04 35.06 19.14
CA CYS A 19 9.87 34.16 19.96
C CYS A 19 9.08 33.04 20.65
N ASP A 20 7.74 33.01 20.52
CA ASP A 20 6.85 32.06 21.19
C ASP A 20 6.03 31.22 20.20
N ARG A 21 6.59 30.95 19.02
CA ARG A 21 5.92 30.17 17.95
C ARG A 21 6.49 28.78 17.72
N PHE A 22 7.46 28.36 18.53
CA PHE A 22 7.99 27.01 18.49
C PHE A 22 8.25 26.49 19.91
N GLU A 23 7.21 26.46 20.75
CA GLU A 23 7.10 25.30 21.64
C GLU A 23 6.87 24.09 20.73
N HIS A 24 7.96 23.48 20.28
CA HIS A 24 7.92 22.10 19.85
C HIS A 24 7.56 21.28 21.09
N ASN A 25 6.26 21.15 21.38
CA ASN A 25 5.78 20.01 22.13
C ASN A 25 6.02 18.80 21.23
N PHE A 26 7.25 18.29 21.24
CA PHE A 26 7.48 16.88 21.03
C PHE A 26 6.77 16.20 22.18
N THR A 27 5.47 15.99 22.05
CA THR A 27 4.79 15.00 22.86
C THR A 27 5.55 13.72 22.59
N GLU A 28 6.33 13.26 23.57
CA GLU A 28 6.95 11.94 23.51
C GLU A 28 5.84 10.98 23.11
N THR A 29 6.02 10.31 21.97
CA THR A 29 5.11 9.25 21.57
C THR A 29 5.07 8.28 22.74
N GLU A 30 3.87 7.95 23.23
CA GLU A 30 3.74 6.98 24.30
C GLU A 30 4.37 5.67 23.80
N VAL A 31 5.54 5.34 24.36
CA VAL A 31 6.31 4.18 23.91
C VAL A 31 5.56 2.95 24.38
N GLU A 32 5.01 2.20 23.43
CA GLU A 32 4.33 0.96 23.71
C GLU A 32 5.35 -0.17 23.87
N ASP A 33 5.09 -1.13 24.76
CA ASP A 33 5.94 -2.30 24.90
C ASP A 33 5.68 -3.30 23.77
N ILE A 34 6.19 -3.00 22.57
CA ILE A 34 6.01 -3.84 21.37
C ILE A 34 6.56 -5.27 21.59
N ARG A 35 7.55 -5.45 22.47
CA ARG A 35 8.05 -6.79 22.82
C ARG A 35 6.96 -7.61 23.52
N ALA A 36 6.26 -7.01 24.47
CA ALA A 36 5.14 -7.64 25.18
C ALA A 36 3.89 -7.78 24.29
N LEU A 37 3.64 -6.83 23.39
CA LEU A 37 2.43 -6.82 22.55
C LEU A 37 2.52 -7.76 21.34
N VAL A 38 3.72 -7.94 20.77
CA VAL A 38 3.90 -8.72 19.53
C VAL A 38 4.76 -9.96 19.75
N PHE A 39 6.00 -9.78 20.18
CA PHE A 39 7.00 -10.85 20.12
C PHE A 39 6.85 -11.92 21.20
N ALA A 40 6.37 -11.58 22.39
CA ALA A 40 6.06 -12.58 23.42
C ALA A 40 4.82 -13.43 23.03
N PRO A 41 3.68 -12.86 22.62
CA PRO A 41 2.55 -13.63 22.10
C PRO A 41 2.89 -14.47 20.87
N LEU A 42 3.71 -13.93 19.95
CA LEU A 42 4.18 -14.69 18.79
C LEU A 42 5.07 -15.87 19.20
N GLN A 43 5.96 -15.70 20.19
CA GLN A 43 6.75 -16.79 20.76
C GLN A 43 5.87 -17.88 21.35
N ASP A 44 4.83 -17.51 22.09
CA ASP A 44 3.89 -18.47 22.70
C ASP A 44 3.09 -19.22 21.62
N ALA A 45 2.63 -18.51 20.58
CA ALA A 45 1.91 -19.12 19.46
C ALA A 45 2.81 -20.10 18.68
N LEU A 46 4.05 -19.71 18.37
CA LEU A 46 5.00 -20.60 17.70
C LEU A 46 5.43 -21.79 18.58
N ALA A 47 5.31 -21.70 19.90
CA ALA A 47 5.55 -22.83 20.81
C ALA A 47 4.42 -23.86 20.76
N GLY A 48 3.21 -23.46 20.33
CA GLY A 48 2.09 -24.38 20.05
C GLY A 48 2.24 -25.18 18.75
N GLY A 49 3.28 -24.90 17.95
CA GLY A 49 3.59 -25.63 16.72
C GLY A 49 2.46 -25.55 15.68
N ALA A 50 2.21 -26.65 14.97
CA ALA A 50 1.19 -26.70 13.92
C ALA A 50 -0.22 -26.34 14.40
N ALA A 51 -0.57 -26.63 15.66
CA ALA A 51 -1.91 -26.36 16.20
C ALA A 51 -2.20 -24.87 16.44
N SER A 52 -1.15 -24.07 16.53
CA SER A 52 -1.22 -22.62 16.81
C SER A 52 -0.65 -21.79 15.66
N LEU A 53 -0.45 -22.40 14.47
CA LEU A 53 0.12 -21.69 13.33
C LEU A 53 -0.75 -20.49 12.91
N ASP A 54 -2.06 -20.65 12.83
CA ASP A 54 -2.99 -19.54 12.54
C ASP A 54 -2.82 -18.38 13.53
N GLN A 55 -2.66 -18.70 14.82
CA GLN A 55 -2.43 -17.71 15.86
C GLN A 55 -1.07 -17.02 15.67
N ALA A 56 -0.01 -17.76 15.33
CA ALA A 56 1.30 -17.19 15.04
C ALA A 56 1.24 -16.26 13.82
N MET A 57 0.57 -16.70 12.75
CA MET A 57 0.38 -15.91 11.53
C MET A 57 -0.48 -14.66 11.76
N SER A 58 -1.31 -14.63 12.80
CA SER A 58 -2.09 -13.44 13.17
C SER A 58 -1.26 -12.26 13.69
N HIS A 59 0.04 -12.46 13.97
CA HIS A 59 0.99 -11.39 14.32
C HIS A 59 1.70 -10.80 13.10
N PHE A 60 1.47 -11.35 11.91
CA PHE A 60 1.98 -10.82 10.65
C PHE A 60 0.86 -10.06 9.95
N SER A 61 1.18 -8.87 9.45
CA SER A 61 0.28 -8.09 8.60
C SER A 61 -0.10 -8.92 7.37
N GLU A 62 -1.32 -8.76 6.89
CA GLU A 62 -1.73 -9.38 5.61
C GLU A 62 -0.86 -8.90 4.45
N TYR A 63 -0.24 -7.72 4.57
CA TYR A 63 0.72 -7.16 3.62
C TYR A 63 2.18 -7.54 3.93
N TYR A 64 2.41 -8.58 4.74
CA TYR A 64 3.76 -8.99 5.09
C TYR A 64 4.56 -9.42 3.86
N VAL A 65 5.72 -8.78 3.68
CA VAL A 65 6.74 -9.15 2.71
C VAL A 65 8.12 -8.98 3.34
N HIS A 66 8.92 -10.03 3.29
CA HIS A 66 10.33 -10.00 3.65
C HIS A 66 11.19 -10.58 2.54
N ASN A 67 12.01 -9.76 1.88
CA ASN A 67 12.86 -10.18 0.75
C ASN A 67 12.08 -10.95 -0.34
N GLY A 68 10.87 -10.48 -0.66
CA GLY A 68 9.96 -11.10 -1.63
C GLY A 68 9.24 -12.36 -1.12
N ILE A 69 9.38 -12.73 0.16
CA ILE A 69 8.65 -13.84 0.78
C ILE A 69 7.39 -13.28 1.43
N TYR A 70 6.24 -13.69 0.92
CA TYR A 70 4.91 -13.24 1.39
C TYR A 70 4.46 -13.99 2.66
N LYS A 71 3.37 -13.50 3.28
CA LYS A 71 2.77 -14.12 4.47
C LYS A 71 2.41 -15.60 4.24
N SER A 72 1.79 -15.89 3.10
CA SER A 72 1.38 -17.24 2.70
C SER A 72 2.57 -18.19 2.53
N ASP A 73 3.67 -17.72 1.93
CA ASP A 73 4.90 -18.53 1.79
C ASP A 73 5.56 -18.77 3.14
N ARG A 74 5.53 -17.76 4.03
CA ARG A 74 6.01 -17.88 5.41
C ARG A 74 5.21 -18.92 6.18
N GLU A 75 3.89 -18.88 6.06
CA GLU A 75 2.98 -19.86 6.67
C GLU A 75 3.24 -21.27 6.12
N ALA A 76 3.35 -21.42 4.80
CA ALA A 76 3.62 -22.71 4.16
C ALA A 76 4.97 -23.29 4.60
N TRP A 77 6.00 -22.44 4.74
CA TRP A 77 7.31 -22.84 5.26
C TRP A 77 7.24 -23.31 6.72
N LEU A 78 6.58 -22.56 7.61
CA LEU A 78 6.39 -22.94 9.02
C LEU A 78 5.55 -24.22 9.14
N SER A 79 4.46 -24.31 8.38
CA SER A 79 3.60 -25.49 8.31
C SER A 79 4.40 -26.73 7.88
N GLY A 80 5.25 -26.60 6.85
CA GLY A 80 6.14 -27.67 6.41
C GLY A 80 7.10 -28.14 7.49
N ILE A 81 7.71 -27.22 8.26
CA ILE A 81 8.59 -27.56 9.37
C ILE A 81 7.83 -28.33 10.46
N PHE A 82 6.69 -27.82 10.92
CA PHE A 82 5.93 -28.45 11.99
C PHE A 82 5.23 -29.75 11.57
N ALA A 83 4.93 -29.92 10.28
CA ALA A 83 4.42 -31.18 9.74
C ALA A 83 5.51 -32.26 9.68
N GLN A 84 6.76 -31.88 9.37
CA GLN A 84 7.90 -32.80 9.32
C GLN A 84 8.40 -33.18 10.72
N ASP A 85 8.43 -32.22 11.65
CA ASP A 85 8.80 -32.46 13.05
C ASP A 85 7.78 -31.79 14.00
N PRO A 86 6.73 -32.54 14.41
CA PRO A 86 5.72 -32.04 15.34
C PRO A 86 6.26 -31.65 16.72
N GLY A 87 7.47 -32.10 17.09
CA GLY A 87 8.13 -31.74 18.34
C GLY A 87 9.13 -30.59 18.22
N ALA A 88 9.19 -29.93 17.07
CA ALA A 88 10.05 -28.79 16.85
C ALA A 88 9.76 -27.65 17.84
N GLN A 89 10.82 -27.06 18.40
CA GLN A 89 10.75 -25.95 19.33
C GLN A 89 11.24 -24.68 18.66
N SER A 90 10.46 -23.60 18.80
CA SER A 90 10.76 -22.29 18.27
C SER A 90 11.30 -21.36 19.35
N LYS A 91 12.24 -20.49 18.97
CA LYS A 91 12.77 -19.42 19.82
C LYS A 91 12.90 -18.15 19.01
N ILE A 92 12.24 -17.11 19.48
CA ILE A 92 12.38 -15.74 19.01
C ILE A 92 13.43 -15.01 19.82
N THR A 93 14.25 -14.21 19.15
CA THR A 93 15.16 -13.26 19.80
C THR A 93 15.06 -11.93 19.07
N VAL A 94 14.51 -10.92 19.75
CA VAL A 94 14.50 -9.54 19.24
C VAL A 94 15.88 -8.92 19.45
N LEU A 95 16.57 -8.64 18.35
CA LEU A 95 17.95 -8.15 18.29
C LEU A 95 18.00 -6.62 18.49
N SER A 96 17.12 -5.89 17.81
CA SER A 96 16.90 -4.46 18.00
C SER A 96 15.44 -4.13 17.73
N LEU A 97 14.92 -3.10 18.40
CA LEU A 97 13.56 -2.61 18.20
C LEU A 97 13.55 -1.11 18.49
N GLU A 98 13.04 -0.32 17.56
CA GLU A 98 12.93 1.13 17.67
C GLU A 98 11.54 1.56 17.18
N GLN A 99 10.74 2.16 18.06
CA GLN A 99 9.46 2.74 17.67
C GLN A 99 9.72 4.10 16.99
N THR A 100 9.36 4.20 15.71
CA THR A 100 9.64 5.39 14.88
C THR A 100 8.47 6.37 14.85
N SER A 101 7.25 5.92 15.18
CA SER A 101 6.06 6.77 15.34
C SER A 101 5.00 6.11 16.23
N ALA A 102 3.84 6.76 16.41
CA ALA A 102 2.70 6.18 17.14
C ALA A 102 2.13 4.90 16.50
N SER A 103 2.43 4.65 15.22
CA SER A 103 1.89 3.51 14.46
C SER A 103 2.94 2.74 13.67
N SER A 104 4.23 3.03 13.86
CA SER A 104 5.33 2.38 13.12
C SER A 104 6.54 2.11 14.01
N ALA A 105 7.21 0.98 13.78
CA ALA A 105 8.44 0.60 14.47
C ALA A 105 9.34 -0.25 13.56
N ASP A 106 10.65 -0.17 13.76
CA ASP A 106 11.64 -0.98 13.06
C ASP A 106 12.16 -2.07 14.00
N VAL A 107 12.37 -3.26 13.46
CA VAL A 107 12.80 -4.43 14.23
C VAL A 107 13.78 -5.31 13.45
N ASN A 108 14.80 -5.77 14.17
CA ASN A 108 15.62 -6.89 13.76
C ASN A 108 15.37 -8.03 14.73
N TRP A 109 15.08 -9.21 14.23
CA TRP A 109 14.77 -10.35 15.08
C TRP A 109 15.25 -11.66 14.45
N ARG A 110 15.35 -12.71 15.26
CA ARG A 110 15.81 -14.03 14.85
C ARG A 110 14.79 -15.06 15.27
N LEU A 111 14.47 -15.97 14.35
CA LEU A 111 13.70 -17.19 14.61
C LEU A 111 14.63 -18.39 14.50
N LEU A 112 14.85 -19.06 15.61
CA LEU A 112 15.53 -20.35 15.68
C LEU A 112 14.47 -21.44 15.87
N ILE A 113 14.46 -22.45 15.03
CA ILE A 113 13.64 -23.64 15.20
C ILE A 113 14.57 -24.84 15.32
N THR A 114 14.46 -25.56 16.42
CA THR A 114 15.22 -26.79 16.68
C THR A 114 14.30 -27.99 16.68
N GLY A 115 14.73 -29.08 16.05
CA GLY A 115 13.97 -30.32 16.01
C GLY A 115 13.99 -31.07 17.34
N SER A 116 13.22 -32.14 17.38
CA SER A 116 13.11 -33.04 18.53
C SER A 116 14.45 -33.66 18.92
N SER A 117 15.37 -33.86 17.97
CA SER A 117 16.75 -34.32 18.22
C SER A 117 17.75 -33.19 18.45
N LYS A 118 17.27 -31.95 18.64
CA LYS A 118 18.06 -30.72 18.89
C LYS A 118 18.94 -30.25 17.73
N GLU A 119 18.74 -30.82 16.54
CA GLU A 119 19.24 -30.26 15.30
C GLU A 119 18.57 -28.90 15.02
N VAL A 120 19.25 -28.05 14.26
CA VAL A 120 18.67 -26.79 13.80
C VAL A 120 17.89 -27.07 12.52
N LEU A 121 16.57 -26.88 12.57
CA LEU A 121 15.68 -27.00 11.41
C LEU A 121 15.59 -25.68 10.64
N ALA A 122 15.61 -24.56 11.36
CA ALA A 122 15.65 -23.22 10.79
C ALA A 122 16.41 -22.27 11.70
N ASP A 123 17.15 -21.34 11.10
CA ASP A 123 17.84 -20.28 11.80
C ASP A 123 17.83 -19.02 10.94
N SER A 124 16.75 -18.27 11.05
CA SER A 124 16.46 -17.14 10.19
C SER A 124 16.62 -15.84 10.96
N THR A 125 17.46 -14.96 10.44
CA THR A 125 17.56 -13.58 10.93
C THR A 125 16.82 -12.67 9.96
N PHE A 126 15.90 -11.89 10.51
CA PHE A 126 15.08 -10.91 9.83
C PHE A 126 15.67 -9.53 10.13
N THR A 127 16.14 -8.86 9.09
CA THR A 127 16.76 -7.54 9.19
C THR A 127 15.94 -6.52 8.41
N GLY A 128 15.71 -5.36 9.04
CA GLY A 128 14.95 -4.25 8.49
C GLY A 128 13.45 -4.50 8.47
N ASP A 129 12.94 -5.43 9.28
CA ASP A 129 11.49 -5.63 9.37
C ASP A 129 10.85 -4.39 9.98
N THR A 130 9.68 -4.03 9.46
CA THR A 130 8.85 -2.98 10.03
C THR A 130 7.65 -3.60 10.73
N LEU A 131 7.17 -2.96 11.80
CA LEU A 131 5.87 -3.20 12.39
C LEU A 131 4.98 -1.99 12.13
N LYS A 132 3.70 -2.26 11.86
CA LYS A 132 2.67 -1.24 11.70
C LYS A 132 1.52 -1.49 12.67
N LYS A 133 0.94 -0.43 13.21
CA LYS A 133 -0.30 -0.50 13.97
C LYS A 133 -1.48 -0.44 12.99
N GLU A 134 -2.16 -1.57 12.83
CA GLU A 134 -3.34 -1.76 11.98
C GLU A 134 -4.52 -2.10 12.90
N GLU A 135 -5.63 -1.35 12.83
CA GLU A 135 -6.81 -1.56 13.69
C GLU A 135 -6.46 -1.70 15.19
N ASP A 136 -5.63 -0.78 15.70
CA ASP A 136 -5.09 -0.77 17.07
C ASP A 136 -4.20 -1.96 17.46
N ARG A 137 -3.76 -2.79 16.50
CA ARG A 137 -2.86 -3.93 16.73
C ARG A 137 -1.53 -3.75 16.01
N TRP A 138 -0.43 -3.98 16.72
CA TRP A 138 0.89 -4.04 16.10
C TRP A 138 1.08 -5.35 15.35
N LEU A 139 1.40 -5.27 14.07
CA LEU A 139 1.62 -6.41 13.18
C LEU A 139 2.97 -6.29 12.48
N ILE A 140 3.64 -7.43 12.29
CA ILE A 140 4.92 -7.52 11.56
C ILE A 140 4.62 -7.41 10.07
N ARG A 141 5.15 -6.37 9.43
CA ARG A 141 4.98 -6.11 7.99
C ARG A 141 6.16 -6.62 7.17
N GLY A 142 7.28 -6.96 7.80
CA GLY A 142 8.46 -7.40 7.08
C GLY A 142 9.27 -6.22 6.55
N ASN A 143 10.37 -6.49 5.84
CA ASN A 143 11.28 -5.45 5.37
C ASN A 143 10.88 -4.81 4.05
N GLN A 144 9.76 -5.25 3.46
CA GLN A 144 9.19 -4.73 2.20
C GLN A 144 10.18 -4.72 1.03
N CYS A 145 11.32 -5.40 1.17
CA CYS A 145 12.28 -5.58 0.10
C CYS A 145 11.75 -6.72 -0.76
N ALA A 146 11.64 -6.52 -2.08
CA ALA A 146 11.56 -7.64 -3.01
C ALA A 146 12.98 -8.18 -3.20
N CYS A 147 13.18 -9.50 -3.19
CA CYS A 147 14.41 -10.05 -3.76
C CYS A 147 14.47 -9.66 -5.24
N ILE A 148 15.67 -9.50 -5.80
CA ILE A 148 15.81 -9.30 -7.25
C ILE A 148 15.42 -10.63 -7.91
N VAL A 149 14.14 -10.76 -8.24
CA VAL A 149 13.62 -11.86 -9.03
C VAL A 149 14.05 -11.59 -10.47
N PRO A 150 14.78 -12.50 -11.14
CA PRO A 150 14.92 -12.43 -12.58
C PRO A 150 13.52 -12.50 -13.17
N ASN A 151 13.08 -11.44 -13.85
CA ASN A 151 11.72 -11.24 -14.37
C ASN A 151 10.67 -11.21 -13.24
N PRO A 152 10.53 -10.08 -12.50
CA PRO A 152 9.46 -9.99 -11.52
C PRO A 152 8.10 -10.10 -12.22
N GLU A 153 7.16 -10.80 -11.59
CA GLU A 153 5.78 -10.92 -12.06
C GLU A 153 5.13 -9.53 -12.16
N GLN A 154 4.20 -9.40 -13.10
CA GLN A 154 3.39 -8.19 -13.24
C GLN A 154 2.54 -7.97 -11.98
N VAL A 155 2.58 -6.76 -11.44
CA VAL A 155 1.61 -6.32 -10.43
C VAL A 155 0.34 -5.91 -11.14
N ALA A 156 -0.74 -6.66 -10.92
CA ALA A 156 -2.04 -6.37 -11.50
C ALA A 156 -2.64 -5.13 -10.83
N VAL A 157 -3.02 -4.14 -11.64
CA VAL A 157 -3.72 -2.94 -11.18
C VAL A 157 -5.17 -2.98 -11.66
N LEU A 158 -6.11 -2.82 -10.73
CA LEU A 158 -7.54 -2.70 -11.03
C LEU A 158 -8.08 -1.34 -10.63
N GLU A 159 -8.92 -0.76 -11.48
CA GLU A 159 -9.62 0.49 -11.19
C GLU A 159 -11.11 0.19 -10.98
N TYR A 160 -11.58 0.32 -9.75
CA TYR A 160 -12.95 0.05 -9.33
C TYR A 160 -13.74 1.34 -9.20
N PHE A 161 -14.95 1.39 -9.77
CA PHE A 161 -15.82 2.57 -9.74
C PHE A 161 -17.09 2.32 -8.91
N THR A 162 -17.36 3.22 -7.97
CA THR A 162 -18.46 3.14 -6.99
C THR A 162 -18.97 4.54 -6.60
N PHE A 163 -19.83 4.61 -5.59
CA PHE A 163 -20.10 5.78 -4.77
C PHE A 163 -20.58 5.33 -3.37
N LEU A 164 -20.36 6.14 -2.35
CA LEU A 164 -20.62 5.81 -0.93
C LEU A 164 -22.00 5.18 -0.64
N GLY A 165 -23.06 5.63 -1.32
CA GLY A 165 -24.42 5.14 -1.12
C GLY A 165 -24.84 3.99 -2.04
N CYS A 166 -23.91 3.34 -2.72
CA CYS A 166 -24.23 2.34 -3.74
C CYS A 166 -24.70 1.02 -3.11
N PRO A 167 -25.97 0.60 -3.28
CA PRO A 167 -26.51 -0.58 -2.60
C PRO A 167 -25.95 -1.90 -3.14
N ASN A 168 -25.49 -1.92 -4.38
CA ASN A 168 -25.01 -3.12 -5.07
C ASN A 168 -23.47 -3.24 -5.07
N CYS A 169 -22.76 -2.27 -4.50
CA CYS A 169 -21.30 -2.20 -4.49
C CYS A 169 -20.59 -3.07 -3.42
N PRO A 170 -21.17 -3.29 -2.22
CA PRO A 170 -20.49 -4.06 -1.17
C PRO A 170 -19.97 -5.46 -1.56
N PRO A 171 -20.67 -6.26 -2.40
CA PRO A 171 -20.13 -7.55 -2.84
C PRO A 171 -18.85 -7.42 -3.69
N VAL A 172 -18.70 -6.34 -4.46
CA VAL A 172 -17.49 -6.08 -5.27
C VAL A 172 -16.36 -5.58 -4.38
N GLU A 173 -16.65 -4.66 -3.46
CA GLU A 173 -15.69 -4.16 -2.46
C GLU A 173 -15.09 -5.32 -1.65
N ALA A 174 -15.94 -6.20 -1.13
CA ALA A 174 -15.49 -7.39 -0.40
C ALA A 174 -14.64 -8.33 -1.26
N LYS A 175 -15.02 -8.54 -2.53
CA LYS A 175 -14.28 -9.43 -3.43
C LYS A 175 -12.91 -8.87 -3.80
N LEU A 176 -12.81 -7.57 -4.07
CA LEU A 176 -11.54 -6.91 -4.37
C LEU A 176 -10.60 -6.92 -3.17
N HIS A 177 -11.14 -6.66 -1.98
CA HIS A 177 -10.38 -6.76 -0.74
C HIS A 177 -9.87 -8.20 -0.51
N GLU A 178 -10.73 -9.21 -0.63
CA GLU A 178 -10.35 -10.63 -0.57
C GLU A 178 -9.22 -10.98 -1.55
N LEU A 179 -9.30 -10.49 -2.79
CA LEU A 179 -8.29 -10.74 -3.82
C LEU A 179 -6.96 -10.05 -3.51
N GLN A 180 -6.99 -8.82 -2.98
CA GLN A 180 -5.76 -8.11 -2.60
C GLN A 180 -5.05 -8.82 -1.46
N LEU A 181 -5.79 -9.33 -0.49
CA LEU A 181 -5.24 -10.15 0.61
C LEU A 181 -4.69 -11.49 0.11
N ARG A 182 -5.31 -12.08 -0.92
CA ARG A 182 -4.87 -13.35 -1.54
C ARG A 182 -3.58 -13.20 -2.35
N TYR A 183 -3.38 -12.06 -3.00
CA TYR A 183 -2.24 -11.80 -3.89
C TYR A 183 -1.42 -10.59 -3.40
N PRO A 184 -0.85 -10.65 -2.18
CA PRO A 184 -0.10 -9.54 -1.60
C PRO A 184 1.07 -9.17 -2.52
N GLY A 185 1.27 -7.87 -2.74
CA GLY A 185 2.34 -7.35 -3.61
C GLY A 185 2.20 -7.66 -5.12
N LEU A 186 1.22 -8.47 -5.52
CA LEU A 186 0.91 -8.80 -6.92
C LEU A 186 -0.43 -8.19 -7.37
N LEU A 187 -1.23 -7.65 -6.45
CA LEU A 187 -2.49 -7.01 -6.75
C LEU A 187 -2.63 -5.65 -6.04
N ILE A 188 -2.92 -4.62 -6.83
CA ILE A 188 -3.31 -3.29 -6.36
C ILE A 188 -4.69 -3.00 -6.94
N TYR A 189 -5.68 -2.65 -6.13
CA TYR A 189 -6.91 -2.04 -6.63
C TYR A 189 -7.07 -0.64 -6.05
N VAL A 190 -7.68 0.25 -6.83
CA VAL A 190 -7.99 1.62 -6.42
C VAL A 190 -9.49 1.87 -6.56
N GLU A 191 -10.11 2.43 -5.53
CA GLU A 191 -11.56 2.68 -5.47
C GLU A 191 -11.87 4.15 -5.82
N HIS A 192 -12.42 4.36 -7.01
CA HIS A 192 -12.87 5.64 -7.52
C HIS A 192 -14.33 5.90 -7.17
N HIS A 193 -14.57 6.95 -6.38
CA HIS A 193 -15.93 7.45 -6.15
C HIS A 193 -16.34 8.38 -7.28
N THR A 194 -17.40 8.01 -7.99
CA THR A 194 -17.90 8.76 -9.16
C THR A 194 -18.70 9.99 -8.77
N THR A 195 -19.20 10.04 -7.54
CA THR A 195 -19.99 11.14 -6.97
C THR A 195 -19.86 11.17 -5.45
N GLY A 196 -20.33 12.25 -4.83
CA GLY A 196 -20.40 12.37 -3.37
C GLY A 196 -19.11 12.92 -2.74
N PRO A 197 -18.97 12.82 -1.40
CA PRO A 197 -17.90 13.47 -0.64
C PRO A 197 -16.51 12.87 -0.89
N LEU A 198 -16.44 11.64 -1.41
CA LEU A 198 -15.19 10.94 -1.68
C LEU A 198 -14.73 11.07 -3.14
N MET A 199 -15.49 11.79 -3.98
CA MET A 199 -15.13 12.02 -5.37
C MET A 199 -13.92 12.97 -5.48
N VAL A 200 -12.90 12.55 -6.22
CA VAL A 200 -11.77 13.43 -6.57
C VAL A 200 -12.14 14.30 -7.77
N SER A 201 -12.30 15.60 -7.52
CA SER A 201 -12.67 16.57 -8.55
C SER A 201 -11.63 16.62 -9.68
N GLY A 202 -12.10 16.56 -10.92
CA GLY A 202 -11.24 16.62 -12.10
C GLY A 202 -10.58 15.31 -12.51
N ASP A 203 -10.79 14.20 -11.79
CA ASP A 203 -10.32 12.88 -12.22
C ASP A 203 -11.07 12.42 -13.50
N PRO A 204 -10.40 12.30 -14.65
CA PRO A 204 -11.05 11.94 -15.90
C PRO A 204 -11.21 10.43 -16.07
N THR A 205 -10.76 9.60 -15.12
CA THR A 205 -10.66 8.14 -15.28
C THR A 205 -12.01 7.49 -15.57
N TYR A 206 -13.06 7.82 -14.82
CA TYR A 206 -14.40 7.27 -15.08
C TYR A 206 -14.93 7.67 -16.47
N SER A 207 -14.75 8.93 -16.86
CA SER A 207 -15.19 9.41 -18.18
C SER A 207 -14.39 8.80 -19.34
N TYR A 208 -13.12 8.45 -19.10
CA TYR A 208 -12.26 7.84 -20.10
C TYR A 208 -12.71 6.42 -20.45
N TYR A 209 -12.96 5.58 -19.45
CA TYR A 209 -13.47 4.22 -19.67
C TYR A 209 -14.93 4.21 -20.08
N CYS A 210 -15.70 5.24 -19.70
CA CYS A 210 -17.14 5.35 -19.94
C CYS A 210 -17.90 4.03 -19.62
N PRO A 211 -17.71 3.44 -18.43
CA PRO A 211 -18.10 2.05 -18.18
C PRO A 211 -19.61 1.86 -17.96
N GLY A 212 -20.39 2.94 -17.91
CA GLY A 212 -21.83 2.89 -17.68
C GLY A 212 -22.18 2.86 -16.19
N ALA A 213 -23.11 1.99 -15.79
CA ALA A 213 -23.57 1.94 -14.40
C ALA A 213 -22.54 1.28 -13.47
N VAL A 214 -22.35 1.86 -12.28
CA VAL A 214 -21.56 1.26 -11.19
C VAL A 214 -22.38 0.25 -10.37
N PRO A 215 -21.76 -0.76 -9.72
CA PRO A 215 -20.33 -1.04 -9.65
C PRO A 215 -19.75 -1.60 -10.95
N VAL A 216 -18.51 -1.20 -11.24
CA VAL A 216 -17.74 -1.72 -12.38
C VAL A 216 -16.26 -1.68 -12.07
N THR A 217 -15.55 -2.74 -12.44
CA THR A 217 -14.09 -2.87 -12.25
C THR A 217 -13.41 -2.98 -13.60
N ILE A 218 -12.32 -2.25 -13.78
CA ILE A 218 -11.47 -2.33 -14.96
C ILE A 218 -10.21 -3.12 -14.59
N PHE A 219 -10.01 -4.25 -15.24
CA PHE A 219 -8.86 -5.13 -15.02
C PHE A 219 -7.75 -4.78 -16.01
N GLY A 220 -6.59 -4.36 -15.49
CA GLY A 220 -5.41 -4.04 -16.32
C GLY A 220 -5.65 -2.95 -17.37
N GLY A 221 -6.70 -2.13 -17.20
CA GLY A 221 -7.12 -1.12 -18.17
C GLY A 221 -7.84 -1.65 -19.42
N GLU A 222 -7.98 -2.97 -19.59
CA GLU A 222 -8.49 -3.57 -20.83
C GLU A 222 -9.87 -4.21 -20.68
N VAL A 223 -10.09 -4.95 -19.58
CA VAL A 223 -11.33 -5.70 -19.39
C VAL A 223 -12.27 -4.94 -18.47
N VAL A 224 -13.43 -4.55 -19.01
CA VAL A 224 -14.53 -3.95 -18.25
C VAL A 224 -15.40 -5.06 -17.66
N GLN A 225 -15.45 -5.17 -16.34
CA GLN A 225 -16.27 -6.16 -15.64
C GLN A 225 -17.36 -5.46 -14.80
N PRO A 226 -18.58 -5.30 -15.34
CA PRO A 226 -19.69 -4.67 -14.63
C PRO A 226 -20.42 -5.66 -13.72
N GLY A 227 -21.09 -5.11 -12.69
CA GLY A 227 -22.04 -5.83 -11.86
C GLY A 227 -21.43 -6.53 -10.65
N SER A 228 -22.33 -7.03 -9.79
CA SER A 228 -22.01 -7.58 -8.46
C SER A 228 -22.73 -8.90 -8.14
N ASN A 229 -23.34 -9.53 -9.14
CA ASN A 229 -23.94 -10.85 -8.97
C ASN A 229 -22.87 -11.95 -8.95
N ALA A 230 -23.23 -13.15 -8.52
CA ALA A 230 -22.30 -14.27 -8.37
C ALA A 230 -21.53 -14.61 -9.67
N ASP A 231 -22.20 -14.56 -10.82
CA ASP A 231 -21.58 -14.84 -12.12
C ASP A 231 -20.52 -13.78 -12.48
N ALA A 232 -20.82 -12.50 -12.22
CA ALA A 232 -19.86 -11.41 -12.42
C ALA A 232 -18.66 -11.53 -11.48
N LEU A 233 -18.88 -11.87 -10.21
CA LEU A 233 -17.81 -12.04 -9.22
C LEU A 233 -16.94 -13.28 -9.48
N ALA A 234 -17.50 -14.34 -10.06
CA ALA A 234 -16.76 -15.55 -10.43
C ALA A 234 -15.69 -15.29 -11.52
N ALA A 235 -15.81 -14.21 -12.29
CA ALA A 235 -14.83 -13.82 -13.29
C ALA A 235 -13.58 -13.15 -12.70
N TYR A 236 -13.62 -12.65 -11.45
CA TYR A 236 -12.53 -11.83 -10.92
C TYR A 236 -11.25 -12.63 -10.70
N ASP A 237 -11.32 -13.81 -10.07
CA ASP A 237 -10.16 -14.67 -9.84
C ASP A 237 -9.40 -15.03 -11.13
N PRO A 238 -10.05 -15.56 -12.19
CA PRO A 238 -9.33 -15.89 -13.43
C PRO A 238 -8.76 -14.65 -14.13
N LEU A 239 -9.44 -13.48 -14.05
CA LEU A 239 -8.91 -12.24 -14.62
C LEU A 239 -7.66 -11.75 -13.87
N VAL A 240 -7.66 -11.80 -12.53
CA VAL A 240 -6.46 -11.47 -11.73
C VAL A 240 -5.32 -12.43 -12.05
N GLN A 241 -5.60 -13.74 -12.05
CA GLN A 241 -4.62 -14.78 -12.36
C GLN A 241 -3.98 -14.59 -13.74
N GLN A 242 -4.77 -14.19 -14.74
CA GLN A 242 -4.24 -13.87 -16.07
C GLN A 242 -3.25 -12.69 -16.04
N LEU A 243 -3.52 -11.67 -15.22
CA LEU A 243 -2.67 -10.49 -15.13
C LEU A 243 -1.37 -10.74 -14.34
N ILE A 244 -1.41 -11.57 -13.29
CA ILE A 244 -0.23 -11.81 -12.43
C ILE A 244 0.66 -12.96 -12.93
N SER A 245 0.16 -13.80 -13.84
CA SER A 245 0.91 -14.95 -14.39
C SER A 245 1.86 -14.62 -15.54
N VAL A 246 2.12 -13.34 -15.77
CA VAL A 246 3.05 -12.86 -16.82
C VAL A 246 4.18 -12.04 -16.21
N ASP A 247 5.32 -12.05 -16.89
CA ASP A 247 6.47 -11.20 -16.54
C ASP A 247 6.07 -9.72 -16.66
N SER A 248 6.55 -8.90 -15.72
CA SER A 248 6.25 -7.47 -15.71
C SER A 248 6.80 -6.78 -16.97
N PRO A 249 5.97 -6.09 -17.78
CA PRO A 249 6.45 -5.38 -18.97
C PRO A 249 7.21 -4.09 -18.64
N MET A 250 7.10 -3.59 -17.40
CA MET A 250 7.71 -2.35 -16.92
C MET A 250 8.12 -2.50 -15.46
N LEU A 251 9.36 -2.13 -15.14
CA LEU A 251 9.83 -2.06 -13.76
C LEU A 251 9.80 -0.63 -13.24
N TYR A 252 9.54 -0.51 -11.94
CA TYR A 252 9.51 0.74 -11.20
C TYR A 252 10.65 0.70 -10.18
N SER A 253 11.55 1.67 -10.23
CA SER A 253 12.66 1.79 -9.28
C SER A 253 12.89 3.25 -8.89
N ASP A 254 13.82 3.46 -7.95
CA ASP A 254 14.29 4.78 -7.52
C ASP A 254 13.16 5.76 -7.18
N LEU A 255 12.07 5.21 -6.63
CA LEU A 255 10.91 5.99 -6.22
C LEU A 255 11.29 6.84 -5.00
N SER A 256 11.15 8.14 -5.17
CA SER A 256 11.38 9.12 -4.12
C SER A 256 10.24 10.13 -4.11
N TYR A 257 9.85 10.61 -2.94
CA TYR A 257 8.85 11.66 -2.82
C TYR A 257 9.17 12.61 -1.66
N SER A 258 8.53 13.76 -1.71
CA SER A 258 8.51 14.78 -0.67
C SER A 258 7.08 15.28 -0.52
N GLN A 259 6.74 15.77 0.67
CA GLN A 259 5.42 16.30 0.98
C GLN A 259 5.54 17.80 1.26
N ASP A 260 4.67 18.58 0.63
CA ASP A 260 4.37 19.97 0.99
C ASP A 260 2.85 20.11 1.18
N GLN A 261 2.44 20.24 2.45
CA GLN A 261 1.03 20.21 2.85
C GLN A 261 0.32 18.97 2.27
N GLN A 262 -0.68 19.17 1.41
CA GLN A 262 -1.46 18.10 0.78
C GLN A 262 -0.85 17.58 -0.53
N THR A 263 0.27 18.16 -0.98
CA THR A 263 0.88 17.82 -2.27
C THR A 263 2.09 16.94 -2.07
N PHE A 264 2.10 15.81 -2.77
CA PHE A 264 3.21 14.88 -2.83
C PHE A 264 3.90 15.02 -4.18
N SER A 265 5.17 15.45 -4.15
CA SER A 265 6.00 15.64 -5.34
C SER A 265 7.19 14.71 -5.29
N GLY A 266 7.50 14.04 -6.39
CA GLY A 266 8.51 13.01 -6.42
C GLY A 266 8.99 12.65 -7.81
N SER A 267 9.73 11.55 -7.89
CA SER A 267 10.20 10.98 -9.15
C SER A 267 10.22 9.45 -9.08
N VAL A 268 10.04 8.81 -10.23
CA VAL A 268 10.09 7.34 -10.38
C VAL A 268 10.85 6.98 -11.65
N LYS A 269 11.66 5.93 -11.58
CA LYS A 269 12.34 5.36 -12.73
C LYS A 269 11.47 4.28 -13.35
N LEU A 270 11.20 4.39 -14.65
CA LEU A 270 10.48 3.39 -15.43
C LEU A 270 11.45 2.65 -16.35
N THR A 271 11.47 1.31 -16.29
CA THR A 271 12.36 0.49 -17.12
C THR A 271 11.56 -0.54 -17.92
N PRO A 272 11.29 -0.27 -19.22
CA PRO A 272 10.65 -1.26 -20.09
C PRO A 272 11.48 -2.53 -20.17
N GLN A 273 10.82 -3.69 -20.18
CA GLN A 273 11.49 -4.99 -20.26
C GLN A 273 11.58 -5.53 -21.69
N LEU A 274 10.93 -4.87 -22.66
CA LEU A 274 10.96 -5.26 -24.07
C LEU A 274 11.91 -4.37 -24.87
N ASP A 275 12.75 -5.00 -25.71
CA ASP A 275 13.55 -4.28 -26.70
C ASP A 275 12.65 -3.55 -27.70
N GLY A 276 12.97 -2.29 -28.00
CA GLY A 276 12.19 -1.46 -28.92
C GLY A 276 10.79 -1.11 -28.40
N PHE A 277 10.64 -1.00 -27.07
CA PHE A 277 9.38 -0.64 -26.42
C PHE A 277 8.73 0.59 -27.06
N ASP A 278 7.47 0.42 -27.48
CA ASP A 278 6.65 1.51 -28.02
C ASP A 278 6.02 2.32 -26.88
N GLN A 279 6.43 3.58 -26.82
CA GLN A 279 6.02 4.59 -25.84
C GLN A 279 4.83 5.43 -26.32
N SER A 280 4.25 5.12 -27.48
CA SER A 280 3.07 5.82 -27.97
C SER A 280 1.94 5.77 -26.94
N GLU A 281 1.29 6.92 -26.74
CA GLU A 281 0.15 7.07 -25.82
C GLU A 281 0.43 6.58 -24.39
N LEU A 282 1.69 6.65 -23.93
CA LEU A 282 2.07 6.24 -22.59
C LEU A 282 1.82 7.37 -21.58
N TYR A 283 1.08 7.04 -20.51
CA TYR A 283 0.79 7.93 -19.40
C TYR A 283 1.27 7.32 -18.09
N LEU A 284 1.80 8.16 -17.21
CA LEU A 284 2.04 7.80 -15.81
C LEU A 284 0.81 8.22 -14.98
N ASN A 285 0.13 7.24 -14.41
CA ASN A 285 -0.90 7.47 -13.41
C ASN A 285 -0.24 7.50 -12.03
N VAL A 286 -0.58 8.52 -11.25
CA VAL A 286 -0.11 8.71 -9.88
C VAL A 286 -1.33 8.95 -9.00
N VAL A 287 -1.58 8.03 -8.07
CA VAL A 287 -2.83 7.94 -7.32
C VAL A 287 -2.51 7.90 -5.83
N LEU A 288 -3.09 8.82 -5.06
CA LEU A 288 -3.12 8.74 -3.61
C LEU A 288 -4.34 7.94 -3.19
N ILE A 289 -4.15 6.92 -2.37
CA ILE A 289 -5.23 6.12 -1.79
C ILE A 289 -5.20 6.19 -0.27
N GLU A 290 -6.36 6.22 0.36
CA GLU A 290 -6.57 5.97 1.79
C GLU A 290 -6.84 4.46 1.94
N LYS A 291 -6.00 3.75 2.70
CA LYS A 291 -6.07 2.27 2.78
C LYS A 291 -7.36 1.82 3.47
N THR A 292 -7.79 2.51 4.51
CA THR A 292 -9.02 2.27 5.25
C THR A 292 -9.71 3.59 5.55
N SER A 293 -10.86 3.80 4.93
CA SER A 293 -11.60 5.04 5.12
C SER A 293 -12.45 5.03 6.39
N ARG A 294 -12.60 6.20 6.99
CA ARG A 294 -13.60 6.44 8.06
C ARG A 294 -15.05 6.28 7.59
N PHE A 295 -15.28 6.28 6.28
CA PHE A 295 -16.59 6.08 5.70
C PHE A 295 -16.90 4.60 5.52
N GLN A 296 -18.17 4.25 5.63
CA GLN A 296 -18.66 2.88 5.51
C GLN A 296 -19.59 2.73 4.31
N ASN A 297 -19.57 1.56 3.70
CA ASN A 297 -20.54 1.19 2.67
C ASN A 297 -21.94 0.99 3.25
N THR A 298 -22.92 0.68 2.39
CA THR A 298 -24.32 0.49 2.80
C THR A 298 -24.56 -0.74 3.70
N GLN A 299 -23.53 -1.57 3.94
CA GLN A 299 -23.56 -2.71 4.86
C GLN A 299 -22.79 -2.46 6.16
N GLY A 300 -22.22 -1.26 6.35
CA GLY A 300 -21.47 -0.90 7.55
C GLY A 300 -20.01 -1.39 7.58
N ALA A 301 -19.49 -1.92 6.47
CA ALA A 301 -18.06 -2.22 6.34
C ALA A 301 -17.29 -0.98 5.90
N ASN A 302 -16.06 -0.82 6.38
CA ASN A 302 -15.19 0.29 5.97
C ASN A 302 -14.85 0.18 4.47
N LEU A 303 -14.69 1.34 3.82
CA LEU A 303 -14.18 1.39 2.45
C LEU A 303 -12.65 1.24 2.44
N HIS A 304 -12.10 0.68 1.37
CA HIS A 304 -10.67 0.38 1.27
C HIS A 304 -10.06 0.89 -0.04
N ASN A 305 -8.80 1.31 0.01
CA ASN A 305 -8.05 1.88 -1.13
C ASN A 305 -8.80 3.02 -1.84
N VAL A 306 -9.46 3.89 -1.07
CA VAL A 306 -10.26 5.00 -1.60
C VAL A 306 -9.35 6.05 -2.21
N VAL A 307 -9.55 6.36 -3.48
CA VAL A 307 -8.75 7.38 -4.18
C VAL A 307 -9.00 8.75 -3.57
N ARG A 308 -7.94 9.36 -3.03
CA ARG A 308 -7.95 10.71 -2.45
C ARG A 308 -7.25 11.75 -3.32
N GLY A 309 -6.49 11.35 -4.32
CA GLY A 309 -5.86 12.25 -5.27
C GLY A 309 -5.44 11.50 -6.52
N LYS A 310 -5.50 12.14 -7.69
CA LYS A 310 -5.05 11.54 -8.94
C LYS A 310 -4.39 12.56 -9.84
N SER A 311 -3.29 12.14 -10.46
CA SER A 311 -2.57 12.88 -11.50
C SER A 311 -2.28 11.93 -12.65
N ILE A 312 -2.40 12.43 -13.87
CA ILE A 312 -2.15 11.68 -15.11
C ILE A 312 -1.17 12.52 -15.92
N ILE A 313 0.00 11.96 -16.17
CA ILE A 313 1.11 12.66 -16.81
C ILE A 313 1.39 11.99 -18.15
N ASP A 314 1.29 12.74 -19.24
CA ASP A 314 1.70 12.25 -20.56
C ASP A 314 3.22 12.09 -20.56
N ILE A 315 3.67 10.86 -20.75
CA ILE A 315 5.09 10.51 -20.82
C ILE A 315 5.44 9.91 -22.16
N SER A 316 4.61 10.07 -23.19
CA SER A 316 4.82 9.50 -24.53
C SER A 316 6.09 9.97 -25.23
N SER A 317 6.64 11.11 -24.80
CA SER A 317 7.87 11.72 -25.33
C SER A 317 9.00 11.89 -24.30
N SER A 318 8.80 11.40 -23.07
CA SER A 318 9.80 11.48 -22.00
C SER A 318 10.97 10.54 -22.24
N ASP A 319 12.17 10.91 -21.77
CA ASP A 319 13.31 9.99 -21.76
C ASP A 319 13.21 9.02 -20.57
N LEU A 320 12.79 7.77 -20.83
CA LEU A 320 12.71 6.73 -19.82
C LEU A 320 14.08 6.29 -19.28
N SER A 321 15.20 6.78 -19.84
CA SER A 321 16.53 6.62 -19.24
C SER A 321 16.71 7.48 -17.97
N GLN A 322 15.87 8.47 -17.75
CA GLN A 322 15.85 9.34 -16.57
C GLN A 322 14.67 9.02 -15.65
N ASN A 323 14.67 9.60 -14.45
CA ASN A 323 13.49 9.56 -13.59
C ASN A 323 12.40 10.49 -14.12
N ILE A 324 11.15 10.03 -14.05
CA ILE A 324 9.96 10.79 -14.39
C ILE A 324 9.45 11.49 -13.14
N ASN A 325 9.38 12.82 -13.18
CA ASN A 325 8.85 13.61 -12.09
C ASN A 325 7.32 13.56 -12.06
N PHE A 326 6.75 13.58 -10.86
CA PHE A 326 5.32 13.64 -10.65
C PHE A 326 4.94 14.58 -9.51
N SER A 327 3.68 15.00 -9.54
CA SER A 327 3.02 15.69 -8.43
C SER A 327 1.56 15.24 -8.37
N VAL A 328 1.09 14.97 -7.15
CA VAL A 328 -0.31 14.62 -6.87
C VAL A 328 -0.74 15.32 -5.58
N THR A 329 -1.95 15.86 -5.57
CA THR A 329 -2.50 16.58 -4.41
C THR A 329 -3.67 15.80 -3.85
N CYS A 330 -3.68 15.60 -2.53
CA CYS A 330 -4.80 15.02 -1.82
C CYS A 330 -5.98 16.00 -1.85
N ALA A 331 -7.17 15.48 -2.17
CA ALA A 331 -8.41 16.26 -2.23
C ALA A 331 -8.91 16.65 -0.83
N ASP A 332 -8.49 15.94 0.21
CA ASP A 332 -8.84 16.26 1.59
C ASP A 332 -7.93 17.33 2.19
N ALA A 333 -8.55 18.21 2.98
CA ALA A 333 -7.83 19.21 3.76
C ALA A 333 -6.96 18.58 4.86
N GLU A 334 -7.42 17.48 5.45
CA GLU A 334 -6.71 16.70 6.46
C GLU A 334 -6.27 15.37 5.85
N LEU A 335 -4.97 15.08 5.91
CA LEU A 335 -4.42 13.88 5.30
C LEU A 335 -4.74 12.64 6.15
N PRO A 336 -5.30 11.57 5.56
CA PRO A 336 -5.43 10.27 6.22
C PRO A 336 -4.06 9.75 6.71
N GLU A 337 -4.06 9.04 7.85
CA GLU A 337 -2.83 8.51 8.47
C GLU A 337 -2.22 7.34 7.69
N ASP A 338 -3.03 6.66 6.88
CA ASP A 338 -2.71 5.46 6.13
C ASP A 338 -2.70 5.72 4.61
N LEU A 339 -2.30 6.93 4.20
CA LEU A 339 -2.14 7.24 2.79
C LEU A 339 -1.06 6.36 2.14
N SER A 340 -1.35 5.89 0.94
CA SER A 340 -0.39 5.21 0.06
C SER A 340 -0.38 5.85 -1.32
N LEU A 341 0.77 5.78 -1.98
CA LEU A 341 0.99 6.24 -3.34
C LEU A 341 1.07 5.04 -4.27
N VAL A 342 0.09 4.96 -5.17
CA VAL A 342 0.05 3.98 -6.25
C VAL A 342 0.51 4.66 -7.54
N ILE A 343 1.50 4.07 -8.20
CA ILE A 343 2.04 4.55 -9.47
C ILE A 343 1.98 3.42 -10.48
N PHE A 344 1.45 3.71 -11.67
CA PHE A 344 1.46 2.77 -12.79
C PHE A 344 1.51 3.48 -14.14
N ALA A 345 2.29 2.91 -15.05
CA ALA A 345 2.33 3.31 -16.44
C ALA A 345 1.20 2.62 -17.21
N GLN A 346 0.52 3.37 -18.06
CA GLN A 346 -0.63 2.89 -18.81
C GLN A 346 -0.54 3.39 -20.25
N ARG A 347 -0.73 2.49 -21.22
CA ARG A 347 -1.08 2.91 -22.58
C ARG A 347 -2.51 3.41 -22.56
N ARG A 348 -2.76 4.64 -22.99
CA ARG A 348 -4.09 5.26 -22.87
C ARG A 348 -4.58 5.84 -24.21
N PRO A 349 -4.92 4.98 -25.19
CA PRO A 349 -5.40 5.43 -26.49
C PRO A 349 -6.71 6.22 -26.37
N THR A 350 -6.91 7.19 -27.27
CA THR A 350 -8.16 7.95 -27.37
C THR A 350 -8.77 7.79 -28.78
N PRO A 351 -9.99 7.26 -28.91
CA PRO A 351 -10.92 6.85 -27.85
C PRO A 351 -10.51 5.53 -27.16
N TYR A 352 -11.04 5.31 -25.95
CA TYR A 352 -10.94 4.01 -25.28
C TYR A 352 -11.63 2.93 -26.12
N ALA A 353 -10.91 1.83 -26.38
CA ALA A 353 -11.41 0.70 -27.15
C ALA A 353 -10.98 -0.64 -26.51
N ASN A 354 -10.98 -0.73 -25.18
CA ASN A 354 -10.52 -1.90 -24.42
C ASN A 354 -9.03 -2.25 -24.68
N ASN A 355 -8.23 -1.23 -24.98
CA ASN A 355 -6.83 -1.33 -25.36
C ASN A 355 -5.93 -0.41 -24.51
N ALA A 356 -6.38 -0.08 -23.29
CA ALA A 356 -5.69 0.85 -22.40
C ALA A 356 -4.80 0.13 -21.38
N THR A 357 -3.91 -0.73 -21.87
CA THR A 357 -3.13 -1.67 -21.06
C THR A 357 -2.32 -0.98 -19.96
N ILE A 358 -2.50 -1.44 -18.71
CA ILE A 358 -1.64 -1.07 -17.57
C ILE A 358 -0.41 -1.98 -17.56
N LEU A 359 0.77 -1.36 -17.58
CA LEU A 359 2.07 -2.02 -17.69
C LEU A 359 2.66 -2.22 -16.29
N SER A 360 2.00 -3.03 -15.45
CA SER A 360 2.33 -3.20 -14.02
C SER A 360 2.19 -1.91 -13.19
N GLY A 361 2.39 -2.00 -11.89
CA GLY A 361 2.37 -0.86 -10.96
C GLY A 361 3.23 -1.09 -9.73
N THR A 362 3.33 -0.05 -8.90
CA THR A 362 3.94 -0.11 -7.57
C THR A 362 3.08 0.67 -6.59
N GLU A 363 3.07 0.21 -5.34
CA GLU A 363 2.43 0.90 -4.22
C GLU A 363 3.49 1.14 -3.15
N ILE A 364 3.54 2.35 -2.59
CA ILE A 364 4.31 2.64 -1.39
C ILE A 364 3.43 3.33 -0.35
N GLU A 365 3.60 2.96 0.91
CA GLU A 365 3.01 3.73 2.01
C GLU A 365 3.71 5.08 2.17
N LEU A 366 2.93 6.10 2.50
CA LEU A 366 3.44 7.44 2.70
C LEU A 366 3.63 7.72 4.19
N ASN A 367 4.83 8.16 4.55
CA ASN A 367 5.07 8.86 5.81
C ASN A 367 4.48 10.27 5.71
N VAL A 368 3.31 10.47 6.32
CA VAL A 368 2.60 11.75 6.33
C VAL A 368 3.14 12.62 7.46
N ALA A 369 3.82 13.71 7.12
CA ALA A 369 4.17 14.76 8.06
C ALA A 369 2.93 15.63 8.33
N ARG A 370 2.58 15.82 9.60
CA ARG A 370 1.45 16.63 10.05
C ARG A 370 1.84 18.09 10.31
#